data_AF-A0A812WDT2-F1
#
_entry.id   AF-A0A812WDT2-F1
#
_cell.length_a   1.000
_cell.length_b   1.000
_cell.length_c   1.000
_cell.angle_alpha   90.00
_cell.angle_beta   90.00
_cell.angle_gamma   90.00
#
_symmetry.space_group_name_H-M   'P 1'
#
loop_
_entity.id
_entity.type
_entity.pdbx_description
1 polymer ?
#
loop_
_entity_poly.entity_id
_entity_poly.type
_entity_poly.pdbx_seq_one_letter_code
_entity_poly.pdbx_strand_id
1 'polypeptide(L)'
;MMEQEFVEMVLSNDVMLVCGDTGCGKSTQVPQFLYECGLCNGEEHLIGVTQPRRVAAVSVSQRVGQELNEPEKVGYQVRYDKSHCTKDMRIKFMTDGILLREAQADFLCRKYTAIVIDEAHERGASPPELLGMQLVCKRSRLMTIPEPPAPQNSRQKQKLGLCCDLLKTWVHRPSNFRKPFLIPAVLHKAVFVYSEERSCTH
;
A
#
# COMPACT_ATOMS: atom_id res chain seq x y z
N MET A 1 -7.49 13.90 -14.76
CA MET A 1 -6.06 14.19 -15.02
C MET A 1 -5.16 13.38 -14.10
N MET A 2 -5.42 13.31 -12.78
CA MET A 2 -4.59 12.54 -11.85
C MET A 2 -4.75 11.00 -11.94
N GLU A 3 -5.97 10.50 -12.22
CA GLU A 3 -6.24 9.06 -12.28
C GLU A 3 -5.49 8.35 -13.41
N GLN A 4 -5.51 8.91 -14.62
CA GLN A 4 -4.77 8.36 -15.77
C GLN A 4 -3.26 8.32 -15.50
N GLU A 5 -2.69 9.38 -14.91
CA GLU A 5 -1.28 9.44 -14.53
C GLU A 5 -0.93 8.38 -13.46
N PHE A 6 -1.80 8.22 -12.46
CA PHE A 6 -1.65 7.18 -11.44
C PHE A 6 -1.63 5.78 -12.07
N VAL A 7 -2.60 5.48 -12.95
CA VAL A 7 -2.71 4.19 -13.62
C VAL A 7 -1.48 3.92 -14.50
N GLU A 8 -1.04 4.88 -15.29
CA GLU A 8 0.18 4.75 -16.10
C GLU A 8 1.42 4.45 -15.24
N MET A 9 1.55 5.12 -14.10
CA MET A 9 2.66 4.87 -13.17
C MET A 9 2.58 3.49 -12.53
N VAL A 10 1.40 3.05 -12.10
CA VAL A 10 1.21 1.70 -11.55
C VAL A 10 1.56 0.64 -12.59
N LEU A 11 1.09 0.79 -13.83
CA LEU A 11 1.34 -0.19 -14.90
C LEU A 11 2.82 -0.25 -15.28
N SER A 12 3.52 0.90 -15.30
CA SER A 12 4.92 0.98 -15.71
C SER A 12 5.95 0.62 -14.63
N ASN A 13 5.59 0.63 -13.34
CA ASN A 13 6.53 0.42 -12.22
C ASN A 13 6.15 -0.79 -11.37
N ASP A 14 7.13 -1.54 -10.87
CA ASP A 14 6.89 -2.67 -9.96
C ASP A 14 6.61 -2.16 -8.54
N VAL A 15 7.24 -1.04 -8.18
CA VAL A 15 7.07 -0.36 -6.89
C VAL A 15 6.70 1.10 -7.08
N MET A 16 5.70 1.55 -6.33
CA MET A 16 5.26 2.93 -6.33
C MET A 16 5.19 3.46 -4.90
N LEU A 17 5.72 4.65 -4.66
CA LEU A 17 5.52 5.39 -3.41
C LEU A 17 4.55 6.53 -3.68
N VAL A 18 3.49 6.61 -2.88
CA VAL A 18 2.42 7.60 -2.97
C VAL A 18 2.44 8.44 -1.71
N CYS A 19 2.73 9.73 -1.86
CA CYS A 19 2.78 10.68 -0.75
C CYS A 19 1.67 11.74 -0.89
N GLY A 20 1.09 12.15 0.24
CA GLY A 20 0.16 13.28 0.33
C GLY A 20 -0.33 13.51 1.76
N ASP A 21 -0.95 14.64 2.05
CA ASP A 21 -1.39 14.99 3.41
C ASP A 21 -2.41 14.00 4.01
N THR A 22 -2.44 13.92 5.34
CA THR A 22 -3.54 13.23 6.04
C THR A 22 -4.88 13.85 5.65
N GLY A 23 -5.86 13.01 5.31
CA GLY A 23 -7.18 13.46 4.88
C GLY A 23 -7.32 13.69 3.37
N CYS A 24 -6.25 13.57 2.57
CA CYS A 24 -6.36 13.68 1.10
C CYS A 24 -6.94 12.42 0.41
N GLY A 25 -7.41 11.44 1.18
CA GLY A 25 -8.15 10.27 0.66
C GLY A 25 -7.31 9.08 0.19
N LYS A 26 -5.99 9.04 0.39
CA LYS A 26 -5.12 7.97 -0.15
C LYS A 26 -5.58 6.55 0.21
N SER A 27 -5.86 6.33 1.49
CA SER A 27 -6.27 5.03 2.05
C SER A 27 -7.56 4.50 1.43
N THR A 28 -8.43 5.38 0.92
CA THR A 28 -9.67 4.99 0.23
C THR A 28 -9.50 4.97 -1.28
N GLN A 29 -8.84 5.98 -1.87
CA GLN A 29 -8.79 6.19 -3.32
C GLN A 29 -7.76 5.28 -4.03
N VAL A 30 -6.59 5.04 -3.43
CA VAL A 30 -5.55 4.20 -4.07
C VAL A 30 -6.06 2.78 -4.36
N PRO A 31 -6.73 2.08 -3.42
CA PRO A 31 -7.31 0.77 -3.72
C PRO A 31 -8.38 0.80 -4.82
N GLN A 32 -9.17 1.88 -4.91
CA GLN A 32 -10.23 2.03 -5.92
C GLN A 32 -9.62 2.19 -7.32
N PHE A 33 -8.62 3.06 -7.48
CA PHE A 33 -7.94 3.22 -8.76
C PHE A 33 -7.25 1.92 -9.22
N LEU A 34 -6.66 1.17 -8.29
CA LEU A 34 -6.08 -0.14 -8.60
C LEU A 34 -7.15 -1.15 -9.05
N TYR A 35 -8.34 -1.10 -8.46
CA TYR A 35 -9.46 -1.96 -8.85
C TYR A 35 -10.00 -1.59 -10.23
N GLU A 36 -10.27 -0.30 -10.46
CA GLU A 36 -10.82 0.24 -11.71
C GLU A 36 -9.88 0.06 -12.91
N CYS A 37 -8.56 0.08 -12.69
CA CYS A 37 -7.58 -0.18 -13.76
C CYS A 37 -7.49 -1.66 -14.18
N GLY A 38 -8.28 -2.54 -13.57
CA GLY A 38 -8.44 -3.93 -14.01
C GLY A 38 -7.35 -4.89 -13.51
N LEU A 39 -6.59 -4.51 -12.47
CA LEU A 39 -5.59 -5.42 -11.87
C LEU A 39 -6.22 -6.68 -11.25
N CYS A 40 -7.54 -6.71 -11.05
CA CYS A 40 -8.26 -7.84 -10.48
C CYS A 40 -9.19 -8.56 -11.47
N ASN A 41 -8.93 -8.45 -12.79
CA ASN A 41 -9.79 -9.04 -13.82
C ASN A 41 -9.74 -10.59 -13.90
N GLY A 42 -8.85 -11.25 -13.15
CA GLY A 42 -8.83 -12.71 -13.02
C GLY A 42 -9.61 -13.18 -11.79
N GLU A 43 -10.21 -14.37 -11.86
CA GLU A 43 -11.07 -14.90 -10.78
C GLU A 43 -10.36 -15.05 -9.42
N GLU A 44 -9.03 -15.16 -9.39
CA GLU A 44 -8.23 -15.36 -8.17
C GLU A 44 -7.34 -14.16 -7.79
N HIS A 45 -7.48 -13.02 -8.45
CA HIS A 45 -6.61 -11.86 -8.24
C HIS A 45 -7.22 -10.82 -7.30
N LEU A 46 -6.51 -10.50 -6.22
CA LEU A 46 -6.91 -9.53 -5.20
C LEU A 46 -5.96 -8.34 -5.12
N ILE A 47 -6.49 -7.19 -4.72
CA ILE A 47 -5.69 -6.09 -4.14
C ILE A 47 -5.66 -6.28 -2.63
N GLY A 48 -4.46 -6.45 -2.06
CA GLY A 48 -4.27 -6.54 -0.61
C GLY A 48 -3.89 -5.18 -0.04
N VAL A 49 -4.66 -4.64 0.89
CA VAL A 49 -4.39 -3.36 1.54
C VAL A 49 -4.09 -3.59 3.01
N THR A 50 -2.89 -3.25 3.47
CA THR A 50 -2.53 -3.37 4.88
C THR A 50 -2.80 -2.09 5.64
N GLN A 51 -3.32 -2.22 6.86
CA GLN A 51 -3.50 -1.14 7.83
C GLN A 51 -2.78 -1.52 9.13
N PRO A 52 -2.11 -0.58 9.82
CA PRO A 52 -1.40 -0.88 11.06
C PRO A 52 -2.37 -1.25 12.20
N ARG A 53 -3.61 -0.77 12.14
CA ARG A 53 -4.62 -0.95 13.21
C ARG A 53 -5.84 -1.72 12.69
N ARG A 54 -6.36 -2.63 13.53
CA ARG A 54 -7.59 -3.38 13.24
C ARG A 54 -8.78 -2.47 12.96
N VAL A 55 -8.97 -1.42 13.76
CA VAL A 55 -10.10 -0.49 13.58
C VAL A 55 -10.04 0.19 12.22
N ALA A 56 -8.84 0.62 11.79
CA ALA A 56 -8.62 1.22 10.48
C ALA A 56 -8.92 0.23 9.33
N ALA A 57 -8.46 -1.02 9.42
CA ALA A 57 -8.77 -2.05 8.42
C ALA A 57 -10.28 -2.21 8.19
N VAL A 58 -11.06 -2.23 9.28
CA VAL A 58 -12.52 -2.40 9.23
C VAL A 58 -13.21 -1.12 8.71
N SER A 59 -12.88 0.04 9.27
CA SER A 59 -13.57 1.28 8.92
C SER A 59 -13.28 1.70 7.48
N VAL A 60 -12.04 1.56 7.02
CA VAL A 60 -11.64 1.92 5.65
C VAL A 60 -12.27 0.95 4.66
N SER A 61 -12.32 -0.36 4.95
CA SER A 61 -12.99 -1.32 4.05
C SER A 61 -14.48 -1.01 3.86
N GLN A 62 -15.17 -0.68 4.96
CA GLN A 62 -16.59 -0.32 4.90
C GLN A 62 -16.80 0.96 4.08
N ARG A 63 -15.92 1.95 4.30
CA ARG A 63 -15.96 3.21 3.56
C ARG A 63 -15.73 3.01 2.06
N VAL A 64 -14.72 2.22 1.67
CA VAL A 64 -14.42 1.94 0.27
C VAL A 64 -15.53 1.14 -0.40
N GLY A 65 -16.11 0.15 0.28
CA GLY A 65 -17.27 -0.58 -0.24
C GLY A 65 -18.48 0.32 -0.51
N GLN A 66 -18.71 1.32 0.36
CA GLN A 66 -19.75 2.33 0.16
C GLN A 66 -19.42 3.27 -1.01
N GLU A 67 -18.17 3.74 -1.12
CA GLU A 67 -17.76 4.65 -2.19
C GLU A 67 -17.83 4.00 -3.58
N LEU A 68 -17.47 2.72 -3.69
CA LEU A 68 -17.59 1.93 -4.93
C LEU A 68 -19.04 1.56 -5.28
N ASN A 69 -19.98 1.68 -4.34
CA ASN A 69 -21.32 1.09 -4.43
C ASN A 69 -21.31 -0.44 -4.70
N GLU A 70 -20.22 -1.12 -4.36
CA GLU A 70 -19.99 -2.56 -4.55
C GLU A 70 -19.42 -3.18 -3.25
N PRO A 71 -20.16 -3.16 -2.13
CA PRO A 71 -19.65 -3.61 -0.83
C PRO A 71 -19.23 -5.09 -0.82
N GLU A 72 -19.79 -5.93 -1.69
CA GLU A 72 -19.42 -7.34 -1.85
C GLU A 72 -18.03 -7.54 -2.46
N LYS A 73 -17.50 -6.54 -3.17
CA LYS A 73 -16.15 -6.55 -3.75
C LYS A 73 -15.07 -6.16 -2.73
N VAL A 74 -15.46 -5.64 -1.58
CA VAL A 74 -14.54 -5.13 -0.56
C VAL A 74 -14.72 -5.90 0.74
N GLY A 75 -13.67 -6.60 1.15
CA GLY A 75 -13.66 -7.36 2.39
C GLY A 75 -12.53 -6.96 3.31
N TYR A 76 -12.56 -7.49 4.52
CA TYR A 76 -11.45 -7.35 5.44
C TYR A 76 -11.12 -8.64 6.18
N GLN A 77 -9.89 -8.71 6.67
CA GLN A 77 -9.44 -9.77 7.55
C GLN A 77 -8.57 -9.21 8.67
N VAL A 78 -8.97 -9.51 9.90
CA VAL A 78 -8.24 -9.14 11.11
C VAL A 78 -8.00 -10.39 11.95
N ARG A 79 -7.18 -10.28 13.01
CA ARG A 79 -6.87 -11.45 13.84
C ARG A 79 -8.17 -12.03 14.42
N TYR A 80 -8.35 -13.34 14.22
CA TYR A 80 -9.51 -14.13 14.67
C TYR A 80 -10.84 -13.86 13.95
N ASP A 81 -10.85 -13.04 12.89
CA ASP A 81 -12.05 -12.80 12.10
C ASP A 81 -11.74 -12.85 10.60
N LYS A 82 -12.36 -13.84 9.94
CA LYS A 82 -12.30 -14.07 8.49
C LYS A 82 -13.68 -14.00 7.84
N SER A 83 -14.72 -13.67 8.60
CA SER A 83 -16.12 -13.75 8.14
C SER A 83 -16.44 -12.74 7.03
N HIS A 84 -15.59 -11.73 6.85
CA HIS A 84 -15.76 -10.64 5.88
C HIS A 84 -14.92 -10.81 4.61
N CYS A 85 -14.50 -12.04 4.29
CA CYS A 85 -13.83 -12.38 3.03
C CYS A 85 -14.77 -13.25 2.18
N THR A 86 -15.36 -12.67 1.13
CA THR A 86 -16.25 -13.36 0.18
C THR A 86 -15.46 -13.90 -1.03
N LYS A 87 -16.09 -14.77 -1.83
CA LYS A 87 -15.51 -15.23 -3.10
C LYS A 87 -15.48 -14.13 -4.17
N ASP A 88 -16.45 -13.21 -4.11
CA ASP A 88 -16.59 -12.13 -5.08
C ASP A 88 -15.69 -10.92 -4.76
N MET A 89 -15.08 -10.90 -3.57
CA MET A 89 -14.15 -9.87 -3.14
C MET A 89 -13.00 -9.70 -4.15
N ARG A 90 -12.62 -8.45 -4.39
CA ARG A 90 -11.47 -8.05 -5.21
C ARG A 90 -10.50 -7.15 -4.46
N ILE A 91 -10.96 -6.47 -3.40
CA ILE A 91 -10.13 -5.67 -2.49
C ILE A 91 -10.22 -6.25 -1.08
N LYS A 92 -9.07 -6.59 -0.51
CA LYS A 92 -8.97 -7.13 0.85
C LYS A 92 -8.17 -6.19 1.73
N PHE A 93 -8.84 -5.53 2.67
CA PHE A 93 -8.19 -4.84 3.76
C PHE A 93 -7.75 -5.82 4.84
N MET A 94 -6.59 -5.61 5.44
CA MET A 94 -6.11 -6.50 6.48
C MET A 94 -5.14 -5.80 7.42
N THR A 95 -5.01 -6.33 8.63
CA THR A 95 -3.86 -5.95 9.45
C THR A 95 -2.60 -6.58 8.89
N ASP A 96 -1.52 -5.86 8.99
CA ASP A 96 -0.14 -6.32 8.94
C ASP A 96 0.09 -7.82 9.24
N GLY A 97 -0.24 -8.27 10.45
CA GLY A 97 0.01 -9.65 10.86
C GLY A 97 -0.75 -10.72 10.05
N ILE A 98 -1.82 -10.35 9.34
CA ILE A 98 -2.51 -11.24 8.40
C ILE A 98 -1.69 -11.41 7.13
N LEU A 99 -1.18 -10.31 6.54
CA LEU A 99 -0.32 -10.40 5.36
C LEU A 99 0.93 -11.23 5.66
N LEU A 100 1.57 -11.03 6.81
CA LEU A 100 2.70 -11.85 7.24
C LEU A 100 2.38 -13.34 7.28
N ARG A 101 1.26 -13.71 7.90
CA ARG A 101 0.84 -15.11 8.01
C ARG A 101 0.58 -15.71 6.63
N GLU A 102 0.05 -14.92 5.71
CA GLU A 102 -0.23 -15.38 4.35
C GLU A 102 1.06 -15.51 3.53
N ALA A 103 2.01 -14.59 3.70
CA ALA A 103 3.36 -14.70 3.15
C ALA A 103 4.16 -15.89 3.73
N GLN A 104 3.88 -16.30 4.97
CA GLN A 104 4.45 -17.53 5.54
C GLN A 104 3.91 -18.79 4.86
N ALA A 105 2.65 -18.77 4.43
CA ALA A 105 2.02 -19.91 3.75
C ALA A 105 2.34 -19.94 2.25
N ASP A 106 2.28 -18.79 1.58
CA ASP A 106 2.72 -18.59 0.21
C ASP A 106 3.60 -17.35 0.14
N PHE A 107 4.91 -17.59 0.12
CA PHE A 107 5.93 -16.55 0.06
C PHE A 107 5.79 -15.63 -1.15
N LEU A 108 5.27 -16.16 -2.26
CA LEU A 108 5.05 -15.35 -3.44
C LEU A 108 3.76 -14.56 -3.35
N CYS A 109 2.85 -14.84 -2.41
CA CYS A 109 1.60 -14.10 -2.26
C CYS A 109 0.78 -14.03 -3.57
N ARG A 110 0.79 -15.11 -4.38
CA ARG A 110 0.30 -15.15 -5.78
C ARG A 110 -1.16 -14.76 -5.96
N LYS A 111 -1.96 -14.85 -4.90
CA LYS A 111 -3.36 -14.44 -4.87
C LYS A 111 -3.55 -12.93 -4.98
N TYR A 112 -2.51 -12.15 -4.72
CA TYR A 112 -2.55 -10.71 -4.89
C TYR A 112 -1.99 -10.35 -6.26
N THR A 113 -2.49 -9.28 -6.87
CA THR A 113 -1.85 -8.65 -8.03
C THR A 113 -1.19 -7.34 -7.65
N ALA A 114 -1.77 -6.67 -6.64
CA ALA A 114 -1.18 -5.53 -5.98
C ALA A 114 -1.24 -5.65 -4.45
N ILE A 115 -0.19 -5.20 -3.78
CA ILE A 115 -0.16 -5.04 -2.33
C ILE A 115 0.07 -3.56 -2.01
N VAL A 116 -0.87 -2.99 -1.28
CA VAL A 116 -0.82 -1.63 -0.75
C VAL A 116 -0.37 -1.68 0.71
N ILE A 117 0.72 -0.99 1.02
CA ILE A 117 1.19 -0.82 2.40
C ILE A 117 0.82 0.58 2.85
N ASP A 118 -0.30 0.69 3.57
CA ASP A 118 -0.80 1.97 4.06
C ASP A 118 -0.17 2.37 5.39
N GLU A 119 -0.09 3.68 5.60
CA GLU A 119 0.60 4.31 6.72
C GLU A 119 1.99 3.71 6.96
N ALA A 120 2.76 3.56 5.87
CA ALA A 120 4.13 3.08 5.93
C ALA A 120 5.03 3.97 6.81
N HIS A 121 4.62 5.22 7.03
CA HIS A 121 5.31 6.20 7.85
C HIS A 121 5.22 5.94 9.36
N GLU A 122 4.07 5.44 9.86
CA GLU A 122 3.88 5.08 11.27
C GLU A 122 4.75 3.89 11.70
N ARG A 123 5.40 3.23 10.73
CA ARG A 123 6.14 1.97 10.93
C ARG A 123 7.62 2.17 11.30
N GLY A 124 8.10 3.41 11.41
CA GLY A 124 9.46 3.75 11.88
C GLY A 124 10.61 3.37 10.94
N ALA A 125 11.85 3.75 11.30
CA ALA A 125 13.08 3.44 10.55
C ALA A 125 13.59 2.00 10.77
N SER A 126 13.02 1.31 11.77
CA SER A 126 13.22 -0.11 12.02
C SER A 126 12.03 -0.86 11.40
N PRO A 127 12.25 -1.69 10.35
CA PRO A 127 11.22 -2.53 9.78
C PRO A 127 10.49 -3.29 10.90
N PRO A 128 9.20 -3.02 11.23
CA PRO A 128 8.44 -3.95 12.05
C PRO A 128 8.42 -5.27 11.30
N GLU A 129 8.20 -6.40 11.96
CA GLU A 129 8.46 -7.73 11.39
C GLU A 129 7.77 -8.05 10.03
N LEU A 130 6.85 -7.20 9.53
CA LEU A 130 6.34 -7.19 8.14
C LEU A 130 7.36 -6.87 7.06
N LEU A 131 8.29 -6.01 7.43
CA LEU A 131 8.96 -5.09 6.53
C LEU A 131 10.40 -5.55 6.23
N GLY A 132 10.66 -6.80 6.62
CA GLY A 132 11.71 -7.58 6.02
C GLY A 132 11.39 -8.07 4.60
N MET A 133 10.26 -7.64 4.03
CA MET A 133 9.97 -7.57 2.60
C MET A 133 10.96 -6.64 1.89
N GLN A 134 12.16 -7.16 1.62
CA GLN A 134 12.97 -6.62 0.54
C GLN A 134 12.22 -6.90 -0.76
N LEU A 135 11.86 -5.85 -1.47
CA LEU A 135 11.28 -6.01 -2.79
C LEU A 135 12.45 -6.03 -3.78
N VAL A 136 12.61 -7.16 -4.49
CA VAL A 136 13.49 -7.18 -5.66
C VAL A 136 12.68 -6.65 -6.83
N CYS A 137 13.06 -5.48 -7.32
CA CYS A 137 12.29 -4.72 -8.33
C CYS A 137 13.20 -4.23 -9.43
N LYS A 138 12.68 -4.19 -10.66
CA LYS A 138 13.42 -3.59 -11.78
C LYS A 138 13.06 -2.12 -11.96
N ARG A 139 11.85 -1.72 -11.54
CA ARG A 139 11.33 -0.35 -11.74
C ARG A 139 10.65 0.17 -10.47
N SER A 140 11.00 1.39 -10.07
CA SER A 140 10.37 2.08 -8.94
C SER A 140 10.14 3.56 -9.23
N ARG A 141 9.07 4.15 -8.69
CA ARG A 141 8.72 5.56 -8.89
C ARG A 141 8.09 6.18 -7.64
N LEU A 142 8.35 7.47 -7.43
CA LEU A 142 7.66 8.31 -6.45
C LEU A 142 6.58 9.15 -7.16
N MET A 143 5.36 9.09 -6.63
CA MET A 143 4.25 9.98 -6.97
C MET A 143 3.87 10.80 -5.74
N THR A 144 3.71 12.11 -5.94
CA THR A 144 3.08 13.00 -4.97
C THR A 144 1.68 13.33 -5.44
N ILE A 145 0.68 13.14 -4.60
CA ILE A 145 -0.67 13.64 -4.86
C ILE A 145 -0.66 15.14 -4.54
N PRO A 146 -0.79 16.04 -5.53
CA PRO A 146 -0.73 17.47 -5.31
C PRO A 146 -1.85 17.95 -4.36
N GLU A 147 -1.45 18.67 -3.32
CA GLU A 147 -2.30 19.60 -2.57
C GLU A 147 -2.77 20.75 -3.49
N PRO A 148 -3.88 21.44 -3.18
CA PRO A 148 -4.14 22.76 -3.74
C PRO A 148 -2.90 23.66 -3.49
N PRO A 149 -2.58 24.62 -4.39
CA PRO A 149 -1.27 25.26 -4.44
C PRO A 149 -0.94 26.02 -3.14
N ALA A 150 -0.21 25.36 -2.25
CA ALA A 150 0.45 25.95 -1.09
C ALA A 150 1.97 26.06 -1.39
N PRO A 151 2.65 27.11 -0.91
CA PRO A 151 4.06 27.32 -1.19
C PRO A 151 4.92 26.18 -0.64
N GLN A 152 5.68 25.53 -1.53
CA GLN A 152 6.59 24.45 -1.17
C GLN A 152 7.69 24.93 -0.22
N ASN A 153 7.53 24.66 1.06
CA ASN A 153 8.45 25.07 2.12
C ASN A 153 9.60 24.05 2.31
N SER A 154 10.69 24.49 2.93
CA SER A 154 11.93 23.69 3.12
C SER A 154 11.71 22.34 3.82
N ARG A 155 10.69 22.26 4.68
CA ARG A 155 10.26 21.02 5.35
C ARG A 155 9.70 19.98 4.36
N GLN A 156 8.90 20.39 3.38
CA GLN A 156 8.39 19.49 2.35
C GLN A 156 9.53 18.92 1.49
N LYS A 157 10.52 19.74 1.12
CA LYS A 157 11.70 19.27 0.37
C LYS A 157 12.56 18.25 1.14
N GLN A 158 12.80 18.47 2.44
CA GLN A 158 13.52 17.50 3.27
C GLN A 158 12.75 16.17 3.40
N LYS A 159 11.43 16.22 3.55
CA LYS A 159 10.57 15.04 3.67
C LYS A 159 10.46 14.25 2.36
N LEU A 160 10.36 14.91 1.20
CA LEU A 160 10.50 14.24 -0.10
C LEU A 160 11.86 13.54 -0.24
N GLY A 161 12.93 14.14 0.31
CA GLY A 161 14.24 13.51 0.43
C GLY A 161 14.20 12.21 1.24
N LEU A 162 13.57 12.24 2.41
CA LEU A 162 13.32 11.04 3.24
C LEU A 162 12.52 9.96 2.50
N CYS A 163 11.45 10.32 1.80
CA CYS A 163 10.68 9.39 0.98
C CYS A 163 11.53 8.75 -0.13
N CYS A 164 12.40 9.53 -0.78
CA CYS A 164 13.33 9.03 -1.79
C CYS A 164 14.40 8.10 -1.18
N ASP A 165 14.91 8.41 0.01
CA ASP A 165 15.91 7.60 0.69
C ASP A 165 15.31 6.30 1.27
N LEU A 166 14.05 6.35 1.71
CA LEU A 166 13.26 5.15 2.02
C LEU A 166 13.10 4.29 0.77
N LEU A 167 12.68 4.85 -0.36
CA LEU A 167 12.56 4.11 -1.62
C LEU A 167 13.88 3.40 -1.98
N LYS A 168 15.03 4.09 -1.85
CA LYS A 168 16.35 3.49 -2.08
C LYS A 168 16.64 2.35 -1.11
N THR A 169 16.34 2.52 0.18
CA THR A 169 16.58 1.53 1.23
C THR A 169 15.75 0.26 1.03
N TRP A 170 14.52 0.40 0.54
CA TRP A 170 13.61 -0.73 0.32
C TRP A 170 13.86 -1.47 -1.00
N VAL A 171 14.36 -0.76 -2.02
CA VAL A 171 14.68 -1.33 -3.34
C VAL A 171 16.09 -1.94 -3.37
N HIS A 172 17.06 -1.41 -2.61
CA HIS A 172 18.43 -1.93 -2.57
C HIS A 172 18.71 -2.77 -1.32
N ARG A 173 19.22 -4.00 -1.54
CA ARG A 173 19.59 -4.96 -0.51
C ARG A 173 20.90 -4.56 0.21
N PRO A 174 20.90 -4.34 1.53
CA PRO A 174 22.14 -4.38 2.30
C PRO A 174 22.60 -5.83 2.45
N SER A 175 23.88 -6.10 2.24
CA SER A 175 24.51 -7.42 2.24
C SER A 175 24.48 -8.18 3.58
N ASN A 176 24.07 -7.52 4.67
CA ASN A 176 24.21 -8.06 6.04
C ASN A 176 22.90 -8.50 6.72
N PHE A 177 21.75 -8.48 6.05
CA PHE A 177 20.49 -8.93 6.65
C PHE A 177 20.34 -10.46 6.60
N ARG A 178 20.42 -11.12 7.77
CA ARG A 178 20.10 -12.56 7.91
C ARG A 178 18.57 -12.73 7.95
N LYS A 179 18.03 -13.17 6.81
CA LYS A 179 16.62 -13.51 6.48
C LYS A 179 15.56 -12.51 6.97
N PRO A 180 14.82 -11.92 6.02
CA PRO A 180 13.37 -11.95 6.18
C PRO A 180 12.60 -12.19 4.87
N PHE A 181 11.27 -12.36 5.01
CA PHE A 181 10.32 -12.70 3.96
C PHE A 181 10.43 -11.77 2.75
N LEU A 182 10.73 -12.28 1.55
CA LEU A 182 10.88 -11.51 0.31
C LEU A 182 9.56 -11.64 -0.49
N ILE A 183 8.82 -10.56 -0.73
CA ILE A 183 7.78 -10.61 -1.78
C ILE A 183 8.43 -10.10 -3.06
N PRO A 184 8.55 -10.92 -4.12
CA PRO A 184 9.07 -10.41 -5.37
C PRO A 184 8.06 -9.44 -5.99
N ALA A 185 8.40 -8.15 -6.06
CA ALA A 185 7.61 -7.19 -6.84
C ALA A 185 7.70 -7.46 -8.35
N VAL A 186 8.62 -8.33 -8.78
CA VAL A 186 8.61 -8.85 -10.16
C VAL A 186 7.31 -9.59 -10.49
N LEU A 187 6.64 -10.15 -9.47
CA LEU A 187 5.36 -10.85 -9.64
C LEU A 187 4.16 -9.96 -9.28
N HIS A 188 4.37 -8.85 -8.55
CA HIS A 188 3.31 -8.06 -7.92
C HIS A 188 3.60 -6.56 -7.99
N LYS A 189 2.56 -5.75 -8.16
CA LYS A 189 2.68 -4.30 -7.94
C LYS A 189 2.68 -4.01 -6.43
N ALA A 190 3.72 -3.36 -5.92
CA ALA A 190 3.73 -2.89 -4.53
C ALA A 190 3.53 -1.37 -4.49
N VAL A 191 2.52 -0.92 -3.76
CA VAL A 191 2.20 0.50 -3.61
C VAL A 191 2.32 0.90 -2.14
N PHE A 192 3.29 1.75 -1.83
CA PHE A 192 3.47 2.29 -0.49
C PHE A 192 2.72 3.60 -0.38
N VAL A 193 1.83 3.70 0.60
CA VAL A 193 1.07 4.92 0.87
C VAL A 193 1.60 5.57 2.14
N TYR A 194 1.94 6.84 2.01
CA TYR A 194 2.53 7.66 3.06
C TYR A 194 1.64 8.88 3.30
N SER A 195 0.95 8.95 4.44
CA SER A 195 0.28 10.16 4.89
C SER A 195 1.25 11.10 5.60
N GLU A 196 1.27 12.37 5.21
CA GLU A 196 1.97 13.39 5.99
C GLU A 196 1.08 13.81 7.17
N GLU A 197 1.44 13.41 8.40
CA GLU A 197 0.92 14.12 9.57
C GLU A 197 1.38 15.58 9.50
N ARG A 198 0.40 16.50 9.49
CA ARG A 198 0.66 17.88 9.89
C ARG A 198 1.19 17.79 11.31
N SER A 199 2.48 18.04 11.48
CA SER A 199 3.03 18.30 12.81
C SER A 199 2.20 19.43 13.41
N CYS A 200 1.25 19.08 14.29
CA CYS A 200 0.63 20.01 15.21
C CYS A 200 1.76 20.53 16.09
N THR A 201 2.41 21.59 15.64
CA THR A 201 3.21 22.44 16.51
C THR A 201 2.24 23.04 17.51
N HIS A 202 2.31 22.54 18.75
CA HIS A 202 1.92 23.30 19.93
C HIS A 202 2.67 24.63 19.97
#